data_AF-A0A9W4D2E3-F1
#
_entry.id   AF-A0A9W4D2E3-F1
#
_cell.length_a   1.000
_cell.length_b   1.000
_cell.length_c   1.000
_cell.angle_alpha   90.00
_cell.angle_beta   90.00
_cell.angle_gamma   90.00
#
_symmetry.space_group_name_H-M   'P 1'
#
loop_
_entity.id
_entity.type
_entity.pdbx_description
1 polymer ?
#
loop_
_entity_poly.entity_id
_entity_poly.type
_entity_poly.pdbx_seq_one_letter_code
_entity_poly.pdbx_strand_id
1 'polypeptide(L)'
;MNKAELRTWFYTFFDRYLKQFTFPHESNMSESTFICTPKNSIARVKFYHTTHLNQLEGAKSRQKLNFFIEDADLVGGNKHHWRDIRVVGEFTKSAGLIVVKFHQLTRYIREIFYAQPLRRFVRGFVVHKLHAEFWVVDRSGAYSSGEISLIESEEKLVRAISSYMFMSDEELGLDTTIFRKDGQSFITIREGDEPVDNEIEIMPELIYRPETIVSQANLCHRTKDDMFTVKFSWGLGAERSEIDYLKLAKPVNGVVNLVWGTVLNEVETHRAGLDFSKAFKVSIKNNKWCLYKGLQNEPQTTPGYFRKRKLTLAILSPIGRPLKSSRSLREFLN
;
A
#
# COMPACT_ATOMS: atom_id res chain seq x y z
N MET A 1 -1.61 11.49 27.30
CA MET A 1 -2.14 10.13 27.18
C MET A 1 -1.02 9.11 27.00
N ASN A 2 -1.11 7.98 27.70
CA ASN A 2 -0.19 6.84 27.60
C ASN A 2 -0.71 5.77 26.61
N LYS A 3 0.12 4.79 26.23
CA LYS A 3 -0.25 3.76 25.24
C LYS A 3 -1.47 2.92 25.68
N ALA A 4 -1.61 2.64 26.98
CA ALA A 4 -2.75 1.89 27.50
C ALA A 4 -4.02 2.75 27.48
N GLU A 5 -3.96 4.00 27.92
CA GLU A 5 -5.08 4.95 27.85
C GLU A 5 -5.57 5.16 26.41
N LEU A 6 -4.65 5.32 25.45
CA LEU A 6 -4.99 5.42 24.03
C LEU A 6 -5.70 4.15 23.54
N ARG A 7 -5.22 2.97 23.93
CA ARG A 7 -5.88 1.71 23.58
C ARG A 7 -7.28 1.62 24.18
N THR A 8 -7.42 1.93 25.46
CA THR A 8 -8.74 1.95 26.13
C THR A 8 -9.69 2.89 25.41
N TRP A 9 -9.24 4.10 25.04
CA TRP A 9 -10.03 5.04 24.26
C TRP A 9 -10.46 4.45 22.91
N PHE A 10 -9.55 3.83 22.15
CA PHE A 10 -9.88 3.20 20.86
C PHE A 10 -10.90 2.07 21.00
N TYR A 11 -10.76 1.20 22.01
CA TYR A 11 -11.73 0.14 22.28
C TYR A 11 -13.09 0.71 22.68
N THR A 12 -13.13 1.70 23.58
CA THR A 12 -14.38 2.37 23.97
C THR A 12 -15.05 3.07 22.79
N PHE A 13 -14.28 3.73 21.93
CA PHE A 13 -14.77 4.35 20.71
C PHE A 13 -15.36 3.31 19.74
N PHE A 14 -14.65 2.21 19.52
CA PHE A 14 -15.12 1.16 18.64
C PHE A 14 -16.41 0.51 19.17
N ASP A 15 -16.42 0.13 20.46
CA ASP A 15 -17.58 -0.54 21.06
C ASP A 15 -18.83 0.34 21.04
N ARG A 16 -18.67 1.66 21.27
CA ARG A 16 -19.79 2.61 21.27
C ARG A 16 -20.30 2.96 19.88
N TYR A 17 -19.42 3.12 18.89
CA TYR A 17 -19.80 3.75 17.62
C TYR A 17 -19.63 2.85 16.40
N LEU A 18 -18.66 1.94 16.41
CA LEU A 18 -18.26 1.19 15.21
C LEU A 18 -18.75 -0.26 15.22
N LYS A 19 -18.96 -0.86 16.39
CA LYS A 19 -19.42 -2.24 16.54
C LYS A 19 -20.71 -2.51 15.75
N GLN A 20 -21.63 -1.55 15.71
CA GLN A 20 -22.88 -1.60 14.94
C GLN A 20 -22.70 -1.71 13.41
N PHE A 21 -21.51 -1.41 12.89
CA PHE A 21 -21.18 -1.50 11.47
C PHE A 21 -20.38 -2.75 11.12
N THR A 22 -20.09 -3.63 12.08
CA THR A 22 -19.36 -4.88 11.85
C THR A 22 -20.29 -6.07 11.65
N PHE A 23 -19.90 -7.01 10.80
CA PHE A 23 -20.67 -8.22 10.54
C PHE A 23 -20.01 -9.46 11.16
N PRO A 24 -20.77 -10.40 11.76
CA PRO A 24 -22.22 -10.31 12.01
C PRO A 24 -22.56 -9.25 13.07
N HIS A 25 -23.71 -8.59 12.92
CA HIS A 25 -24.16 -7.54 13.84
C HIS A 25 -24.49 -8.16 15.22
N GLU A 26 -23.63 -7.95 16.21
CA GLU A 26 -23.92 -8.34 17.61
C GLU A 26 -24.79 -7.26 18.27
N SER A 27 -26.11 -7.36 18.14
CA SER A 27 -27.08 -6.46 18.78
C SER A 27 -27.28 -6.83 20.25
N ASN A 28 -26.37 -6.43 21.13
CA ASN A 28 -26.59 -6.48 22.59
C ASN A 28 -26.25 -5.12 23.20
N MET A 29 -27.05 -4.08 22.93
CA MET A 29 -27.08 -2.85 23.72
C MET A 29 -28.50 -2.28 23.76
N SER A 30 -28.97 -1.93 24.96
CA SER A 30 -30.30 -1.36 25.23
C SER A 30 -30.46 0.11 24.83
N GLU A 31 -29.41 0.73 24.28
CA GLU A 31 -29.43 2.10 23.79
C GLU A 31 -28.75 2.15 22.43
N SER A 32 -29.51 2.35 21.35
CA SER A 32 -28.96 2.74 20.06
C SER A 32 -29.79 3.91 19.52
N THR A 33 -29.14 5.05 19.31
CA THR A 33 -29.77 6.22 18.67
C THR A 33 -29.59 6.23 17.15
N PHE A 34 -29.17 5.12 16.52
CA PHE A 34 -29.19 4.99 15.05
C PHE A 34 -29.41 3.53 14.62
N ILE A 35 -30.33 3.34 13.67
CA ILE A 35 -30.68 2.05 13.06
C ILE A 35 -29.81 1.89 11.80
N CYS A 36 -28.92 0.90 11.79
CA CYS A 36 -28.19 0.53 10.57
C CYS A 36 -29.19 -0.05 9.55
N THR A 37 -29.37 0.60 8.40
CA THR A 37 -30.26 0.08 7.34
C THR A 37 -29.46 -0.84 6.40
N PRO A 38 -30.10 -1.80 5.70
CA PRO A 38 -29.41 -2.69 4.74
C PRO A 38 -28.68 -1.97 3.59
N LYS A 39 -28.91 -0.66 3.41
CA LYS A 39 -28.23 0.18 2.41
C LYS A 39 -26.95 0.87 2.93
N ASN A 40 -26.64 0.76 4.22
CA ASN A 40 -25.48 1.40 4.81
C ASN A 40 -24.19 0.64 4.50
N SER A 41 -23.10 1.36 4.27
CA SER A 41 -21.77 0.78 4.10
C SER A 41 -21.36 0.03 5.37
N ILE A 42 -21.08 -1.26 5.23
CA ILE A 42 -20.54 -2.11 6.30
C ILE A 42 -19.06 -1.75 6.52
N ALA A 43 -18.61 -1.74 7.77
CA ALA A 43 -17.20 -1.61 8.08
C ALA A 43 -16.45 -2.83 7.53
N ARG A 44 -15.52 -2.60 6.59
CA ARG A 44 -14.82 -3.66 5.85
C ARG A 44 -13.59 -4.19 6.56
N VAL A 45 -13.26 -3.62 7.71
CA VAL A 45 -12.01 -3.85 8.41
C VAL A 45 -12.19 -3.84 9.92
N LYS A 46 -11.31 -4.55 10.62
CA LYS A 46 -11.22 -4.63 12.08
C LYS A 46 -9.87 -4.09 12.53
N PHE A 47 -9.80 -3.53 13.73
CA PHE A 47 -8.55 -3.02 14.29
C PHE A 47 -8.01 -3.93 15.39
N TYR A 48 -6.70 -4.00 15.47
CA TYR A 48 -5.99 -4.90 16.36
C TYR A 48 -4.72 -4.27 16.89
N HIS A 49 -4.10 -4.98 17.82
CA HIS A 49 -2.78 -4.69 18.30
C HIS A 49 -2.04 -5.98 18.60
N THR A 50 -0.71 -5.92 18.56
CA THR A 50 0.11 -7.06 18.99
C THR A 50 0.62 -6.87 20.42
N THR A 51 0.64 -7.96 21.18
CA THR A 51 1.25 -8.10 22.50
C THR A 51 2.63 -8.75 22.41
N HIS A 52 2.81 -9.69 21.46
CA HIS A 52 4.06 -10.44 21.24
C HIS A 52 4.57 -10.31 19.79
N LEU A 53 5.88 -10.52 19.62
CA LEU A 53 6.55 -10.42 18.30
C LEU A 53 6.16 -11.51 17.29
N ASN A 54 5.57 -12.62 17.76
CA ASN A 54 5.27 -13.79 16.95
C ASN A 54 3.81 -13.85 16.46
N GLN A 55 3.03 -12.79 16.70
CA GLN A 55 1.64 -12.70 16.26
C GLN A 55 1.48 -12.25 14.82
N LEU A 56 2.58 -11.90 14.13
CA LEU A 56 2.59 -11.42 12.75
C LEU A 56 3.45 -12.30 11.85
N GLU A 57 2.85 -12.77 10.77
CA GLU A 57 3.47 -13.63 9.77
C GLU A 57 3.54 -12.95 8.39
N GLY A 58 4.46 -13.42 7.53
CA GLY A 58 4.59 -12.94 6.15
C GLY A 58 5.51 -11.74 5.94
N ALA A 59 6.13 -11.21 6.99
CA ALA A 59 7.17 -10.18 6.91
C ALA A 59 8.58 -10.78 6.80
N LYS A 60 9.55 -9.93 6.41
CA LYS A 60 10.98 -10.24 6.51
C LYS A 60 11.50 -10.13 7.94
N SER A 61 10.88 -9.28 8.75
CA SER A 61 11.33 -9.02 10.12
C SER A 61 10.20 -9.18 11.13
N ARG A 62 10.54 -9.66 12.34
CA ARG A 62 9.59 -9.70 13.45
C ARG A 62 9.34 -8.28 13.94
N GLN A 63 8.08 -7.92 14.10
CA GLN A 63 7.66 -6.60 14.55
C GLN A 63 6.53 -6.72 15.56
N LYS A 64 6.45 -5.73 16.44
CA LYS A 64 5.32 -5.52 17.35
C LYS A 64 4.65 -4.21 16.95
N LEU A 65 3.40 -4.30 16.51
CA LEU A 65 2.57 -3.18 16.07
C LEU A 65 1.73 -2.68 17.24
N ASN A 66 1.73 -1.36 17.41
CA ASN A 66 0.95 -0.71 18.45
C ASN A 66 -0.53 -0.65 18.11
N PHE A 67 -0.84 -0.47 16.82
CA PHE A 67 -2.17 -0.43 16.23
C PHE A 67 -2.08 -0.82 14.75
N PHE A 68 -3.05 -1.57 14.26
CA PHE A 68 -3.25 -1.78 12.84
C PHE A 68 -4.71 -2.10 12.53
N ILE A 69 -5.08 -1.90 11.28
CA ILE A 69 -6.39 -2.25 10.71
C ILE A 69 -6.16 -3.34 9.68
N GLU A 70 -6.94 -4.42 9.73
CA GLU A 70 -6.92 -5.52 8.77
C GLU A 70 -8.33 -5.83 8.27
N ASP A 71 -8.41 -6.58 7.17
CA ASP A 71 -9.67 -6.99 6.54
C ASP A 71 -10.62 -7.74 7.51
N ALA A 72 -11.91 -7.36 7.51
CA ALA A 72 -12.89 -7.91 8.43
C ALA A 72 -13.35 -9.33 8.08
N ASP A 73 -13.21 -9.73 6.81
CA ASP A 73 -13.69 -11.01 6.27
C ASP A 73 -12.75 -12.18 6.63
N LEU A 74 -11.67 -11.90 7.34
CA LEU A 74 -10.73 -12.92 7.81
C LEU A 74 -11.26 -13.61 9.07
N VAL A 75 -11.28 -14.94 9.03
CA VAL A 75 -11.70 -15.80 10.15
C VAL A 75 -10.77 -15.56 11.33
N GLY A 76 -11.36 -15.19 12.48
CA GLY A 76 -10.64 -14.79 13.69
C GLY A 76 -9.69 -15.89 14.19
N GLY A 77 -8.39 -15.63 14.07
CA GLY A 77 -7.33 -16.40 14.69
C GLY A 77 -6.43 -15.50 15.53
N ASN A 78 -5.63 -16.10 16.42
CA ASN A 78 -4.67 -15.37 17.27
C ASN A 78 -3.42 -14.88 16.50
N LYS A 79 -3.37 -15.10 15.19
CA LYS A 79 -2.25 -14.78 14.31
C LYS A 79 -2.74 -13.91 13.16
N HIS A 80 -2.01 -12.84 12.90
CA HIS A 80 -2.26 -11.88 11.84
C HIS A 80 -1.19 -12.03 10.75
N HIS A 81 -1.51 -11.61 9.52
CA HIS A 81 -0.56 -11.64 8.41
C HIS A 81 -0.43 -10.26 7.77
N TRP A 82 0.80 -9.88 7.39
CA TRP A 82 1.09 -8.57 6.77
C TRP A 82 0.37 -8.32 5.43
N ARG A 83 -0.21 -9.36 4.84
CA ARG A 83 -0.97 -9.28 3.58
C ARG A 83 -2.36 -8.68 3.80
N ASP A 84 -2.83 -8.75 5.04
CA ASP A 84 -4.18 -8.39 5.46
C ASP A 84 -4.22 -7.01 6.09
N ILE A 85 -3.06 -6.48 6.48
CA ILE A 85 -2.95 -5.16 7.10
C ILE A 85 -3.17 -4.06 6.07
N ARG A 86 -4.12 -3.18 6.34
CA ARG A 86 -4.48 -2.03 5.51
C ARG A 86 -3.88 -0.71 6.03
N VAL A 87 -3.94 -0.49 7.34
CA VAL A 87 -3.46 0.74 8.01
C VAL A 87 -2.62 0.39 9.22
N VAL A 88 -1.58 1.19 9.50
CA VAL A 88 -0.73 1.03 10.70
C VAL A 88 -0.66 2.31 11.52
N GLY A 89 -0.62 2.16 12.85
CA GLY A 89 -0.56 3.27 13.79
C GLY A 89 0.55 3.09 14.83
N GLU A 90 1.22 4.19 15.17
CA GLU A 90 2.22 4.25 16.23
C GLU A 90 1.82 5.23 17.34
N PHE A 91 2.21 4.91 18.57
CA PHE A 91 1.89 5.72 19.75
C PHE A 91 3.15 6.07 20.54
N THR A 92 3.23 7.31 21.02
CA THR A 92 4.30 7.75 21.95
C THR A 92 3.78 8.76 22.97
N LYS A 93 4.40 8.80 24.16
CA LYS A 93 4.09 9.84 25.16
C LYS A 93 4.86 11.13 24.94
N SER A 94 5.92 11.10 24.13
CA SER A 94 6.85 12.20 23.95
C SER A 94 6.80 12.74 22.53
N ALA A 95 6.57 14.05 22.41
CA ALA A 95 6.63 14.78 21.14
C ALA A 95 8.04 14.71 20.52
N GLY A 96 9.10 14.72 21.33
CA GLY A 96 10.48 14.60 20.86
C GLY A 96 10.82 13.25 20.21
N LEU A 97 9.94 12.24 20.33
CA LEU A 97 10.12 10.93 19.72
C LEU A 97 9.31 10.75 18.43
N ILE A 98 8.62 11.78 17.94
CA ILE A 98 7.76 11.66 16.75
C ILE A 98 8.54 11.15 15.53
N VAL A 99 9.76 11.66 15.29
CA VAL A 99 10.60 11.23 14.17
C VAL A 99 11.02 9.77 14.30
N VAL A 100 11.36 9.34 15.52
CA VAL A 100 11.71 7.94 15.82
C VAL A 100 10.51 7.03 15.56
N LYS A 101 9.30 7.46 15.96
CA LYS A 101 8.06 6.73 15.73
C LYS A 101 7.66 6.70 14.27
N PHE A 102 7.83 7.79 13.54
CA PHE A 102 7.63 7.81 12.10
C PHE A 102 8.63 6.87 11.41
N HIS A 103 9.91 6.88 11.79
CA HIS A 103 10.88 5.92 11.26
C HIS A 103 10.43 4.47 11.53
N GLN A 104 9.93 4.17 12.73
CA GLN A 104 9.35 2.86 13.04
C GLN A 104 8.12 2.54 12.17
N LEU A 105 7.22 3.50 11.95
CA LEU A 105 6.08 3.38 11.06
C LEU A 105 6.52 3.04 9.63
N THR A 106 7.56 3.70 9.10
CA THR A 106 8.10 3.39 7.76
C THR A 106 8.65 1.96 7.67
N ARG A 107 9.17 1.40 8.76
CA ARG A 107 9.59 -0.01 8.80
C ARG A 107 8.39 -0.94 8.66
N TYR A 108 7.27 -0.66 9.30
CA TYR A 108 6.04 -1.44 9.13
C TYR A 108 5.49 -1.34 7.71
N ILE A 109 5.49 -0.12 7.16
CA ILE A 109 5.05 0.13 5.79
C ILE A 109 5.91 -0.65 4.79
N ARG A 110 7.23 -0.79 5.04
CA ARG A 110 8.10 -1.67 4.23
C ARG A 110 7.62 -3.11 4.25
N GLU A 111 7.27 -3.64 5.41
CA GLU A 111 6.78 -5.02 5.52
C GLU A 111 5.40 -5.19 4.83
N ILE A 112 4.55 -4.16 4.85
CA ILE A 112 3.29 -4.14 4.06
C ILE A 112 3.60 -4.19 2.57
N PHE A 113 4.46 -3.32 2.05
CA PHE A 113 4.85 -3.36 0.63
C PHE A 113 5.50 -4.68 0.22
N TYR A 114 6.20 -5.35 1.15
CA TYR A 114 6.76 -6.66 0.91
C TYR A 114 5.67 -7.75 0.82
N ALA A 115 4.70 -7.74 1.74
CA ALA A 115 3.62 -8.71 1.77
C ALA A 115 2.53 -8.43 0.71
N GLN A 116 2.42 -7.19 0.25
CA GLN A 116 1.46 -6.69 -0.75
C GLN A 116 2.23 -5.97 -1.88
N PRO A 117 2.86 -6.70 -2.81
CA PRO A 117 3.79 -6.11 -3.77
C PRO A 117 3.20 -5.06 -4.71
N LEU A 118 1.90 -5.16 -5.02
CA LEU A 118 1.18 -4.19 -5.86
C LEU A 118 0.56 -3.03 -5.08
N ARG A 119 0.71 -3.00 -3.74
CA ARG A 119 0.24 -1.87 -2.91
C ARG A 119 0.77 -0.55 -3.49
N ARG A 120 -0.16 0.38 -3.77
CA ARG A 120 0.12 1.69 -4.38
C ARG A 120 0.60 2.69 -3.34
N PHE A 121 -0.11 2.74 -2.21
CA PHE A 121 0.25 3.56 -1.06
C PHE A 121 -0.24 2.89 0.23
N VAL A 122 0.30 3.33 1.37
CA VAL A 122 -0.10 2.88 2.69
C VAL A 122 -0.42 4.10 3.54
N ARG A 123 -1.57 4.06 4.21
CA ARG A 123 -1.96 5.05 5.20
C ARG A 123 -1.44 4.62 6.57
N GLY A 124 -1.03 5.59 7.36
CA GLY A 124 -0.70 5.36 8.75
C GLY A 124 -0.77 6.63 9.55
N PHE A 125 -0.49 6.53 10.85
CA PHE A 125 -0.53 7.70 11.72
C PHE A 125 0.36 7.51 12.94
N VAL A 126 0.78 8.63 13.51
CA VAL A 126 1.48 8.68 14.79
C VAL A 126 0.68 9.56 15.73
N VAL A 127 0.31 9.02 16.89
CA VAL A 127 -0.32 9.82 17.96
C VAL A 127 0.71 10.05 19.07
N HIS A 128 0.84 11.29 19.49
CA HIS A 128 1.64 11.65 20.65
C HIS A 128 0.95 12.67 21.56
N LYS A 129 0.96 12.40 22.87
CA LYS A 129 0.23 13.20 23.86
C LYS A 129 -1.25 13.39 23.46
N LEU A 130 -1.60 14.57 22.95
CA LEU A 130 -2.93 14.98 22.47
C LEU A 130 -2.80 15.58 21.06
N HIS A 131 -1.87 15.05 20.27
CA HIS A 131 -1.65 15.43 18.89
C HIS A 131 -1.56 14.17 18.03
N ALA A 132 -2.01 14.27 16.79
CA ALA A 132 -1.89 13.21 15.81
C ALA A 132 -1.33 13.77 14.50
N GLU A 133 -0.55 12.96 13.81
CA GLU A 133 -0.09 13.24 12.46
C GLU A 133 -0.41 12.03 11.58
N PHE A 134 -1.25 12.24 10.57
CA PHE A 134 -1.62 11.23 9.58
C PHE A 134 -0.68 11.29 8.39
N TRP A 135 -0.25 10.12 7.96
CA TRP A 135 0.76 9.89 6.94
C TRP A 135 0.21 9.06 5.80
N VAL A 136 0.62 9.38 4.58
CA VAL A 136 0.52 8.50 3.43
C VAL A 136 1.92 8.29 2.88
N VAL A 137 2.27 7.03 2.67
CA VAL A 137 3.55 6.63 2.09
C VAL A 137 3.28 5.83 0.82
N ASP A 138 3.82 6.30 -0.29
CA ASP A 138 3.71 5.65 -1.60
C ASP A 138 5.09 5.38 -2.20
N ARG A 139 5.11 4.97 -3.46
CA ARG A 139 6.34 4.63 -4.19
C ARG A 139 7.24 5.82 -4.51
N SER A 140 6.76 7.05 -4.32
CA SER A 140 7.49 8.29 -4.58
C SER A 140 7.87 9.07 -3.33
N GLY A 141 7.41 8.65 -2.14
CA GLY A 141 7.78 9.26 -0.87
C GLY A 141 6.66 9.22 0.17
N ALA A 142 6.83 10.02 1.22
CA ALA A 142 5.84 10.19 2.27
C ALA A 142 5.37 11.64 2.32
N TYR A 143 4.10 11.83 2.65
CA TYR A 143 3.51 13.12 2.98
C TYR A 143 2.59 12.99 4.18
N SER A 144 2.42 14.08 4.93
CA SER A 144 1.58 14.12 6.10
C SER A 144 0.56 15.25 6.05
N SER A 145 -0.43 15.10 6.91
CA SER A 145 -1.41 16.15 7.25
C SER A 145 -0.81 17.32 8.05
N GLY A 146 0.44 17.21 8.51
CA GLY A 146 0.95 18.03 9.60
C GLY A 146 0.37 17.62 10.96
N GLU A 147 0.83 18.30 12.01
CA GLU A 147 0.37 18.02 13.37
C GLU A 147 -1.05 18.56 13.60
N ILE A 148 -1.93 17.72 14.14
CA ILE A 148 -3.32 18.05 14.46
C ILE A 148 -3.51 17.95 15.98
N SER A 149 -3.97 19.04 16.61
CA SER A 149 -4.40 19.03 18.00
C SER A 149 -5.66 18.19 18.17
N LEU A 150 -5.59 17.19 19.05
CA LEU A 150 -6.73 16.34 19.40
C LEU A 150 -7.68 17.03 20.36
N ILE A 151 -7.26 18.04 21.12
CA ILE A 151 -8.17 18.80 22.00
C ILE A 151 -9.09 19.68 21.17
N GLU A 152 -8.52 20.42 20.22
CA GLU A 152 -9.26 21.38 19.39
C GLU A 152 -10.00 20.71 18.24
N SER A 153 -9.74 19.43 18.00
CA SER A 153 -10.27 18.71 16.84
C SER A 153 -10.45 17.22 17.13
N GLU A 154 -11.09 16.89 18.25
CA GLU A 154 -11.44 15.50 18.60
C GLU A 154 -12.18 14.78 17.46
N GLU A 155 -13.09 15.51 16.79
CA GLU A 155 -13.82 15.02 15.62
C GLU A 155 -12.90 14.59 14.48
N LYS A 156 -11.75 15.23 14.26
CA LYS A 156 -10.83 14.87 13.16
C LYS A 156 -10.23 13.48 13.36
N LEU A 157 -9.90 13.10 14.59
CA LEU A 157 -9.38 11.76 14.89
C LEU A 157 -10.47 10.72 14.67
N VAL A 158 -11.66 10.96 15.21
CA VAL A 158 -12.84 10.10 15.01
C VAL A 158 -13.11 9.92 13.53
N ARG A 159 -13.20 11.02 12.78
CA ARG A 159 -13.43 11.02 11.34
C ARG A 159 -12.34 10.25 10.60
N ALA A 160 -11.07 10.51 10.88
CA ALA A 160 -9.97 9.82 10.20
C ALA A 160 -10.00 8.30 10.40
N ILE A 161 -10.21 7.87 11.65
CA ILE A 161 -10.26 6.43 11.99
C ILE A 161 -11.50 5.78 11.39
N SER A 162 -12.68 6.41 11.53
CA SER A 162 -13.91 5.94 10.89
C SER A 162 -13.75 5.85 9.37
N SER A 163 -13.17 6.87 8.72
CA SER A 163 -12.93 6.84 7.28
C SER A 163 -12.09 5.63 6.86
N TYR A 164 -11.02 5.30 7.58
CA TYR A 164 -10.23 4.10 7.28
C TYR A 164 -11.03 2.80 7.40
N MET A 165 -12.11 2.79 8.18
CA MET A 165 -12.95 1.61 8.35
C MET A 165 -13.98 1.40 7.25
N PHE A 166 -14.35 2.47 6.55
CA PHE A 166 -15.35 2.44 5.47
C PHE A 166 -14.74 2.56 4.07
N MET A 167 -13.48 3.00 3.98
CA MET A 167 -12.77 3.12 2.70
C MET A 167 -12.72 1.79 1.96
N SER A 168 -12.85 1.86 0.63
CA SER A 168 -12.61 0.71 -0.25
C SER A 168 -11.15 0.27 -0.21
N ASP A 169 -10.87 -0.94 -0.71
CA ASP A 169 -9.51 -1.42 -0.90
C ASP A 169 -8.68 -0.46 -1.77
N GLU A 170 -9.27 0.15 -2.81
CA GLU A 170 -8.57 1.13 -3.63
C GLU A 170 -8.27 2.43 -2.86
N GLU A 171 -9.22 2.92 -2.06
CA GLU A 171 -9.03 4.13 -1.22
C GLU A 171 -8.00 3.92 -0.11
N LEU A 172 -7.87 2.68 0.35
CA LEU A 172 -6.81 2.24 1.26
C LEU A 172 -5.48 2.03 0.52
N GLY A 173 -5.47 1.95 -0.81
CA GLY A 173 -4.27 1.89 -1.64
C GLY A 173 -3.90 0.51 -2.15
N LEU A 174 -4.80 -0.48 -2.06
CA LEU A 174 -4.63 -1.75 -2.76
C LEU A 174 -4.74 -1.53 -4.27
N ASP A 175 -4.12 -2.46 -4.98
CA ASP A 175 -4.33 -2.67 -6.40
C ASP A 175 -5.19 -3.93 -6.55
N THR A 176 -6.22 -3.85 -7.38
CA THR A 176 -7.23 -4.91 -7.58
C THR A 176 -7.02 -5.65 -8.91
N THR A 177 -5.91 -5.40 -9.61
CA THR A 177 -5.62 -6.02 -10.92
C THR A 177 -5.45 -7.53 -10.80
N ILE A 178 -4.84 -7.99 -9.70
CA ILE A 178 -4.80 -9.42 -9.36
C ILE A 178 -5.95 -9.71 -8.40
N PHE A 179 -6.84 -10.61 -8.79
CA PHE A 179 -7.93 -11.08 -7.95
C PHE A 179 -7.91 -12.61 -7.84
N ARG A 180 -8.70 -13.14 -6.90
CA ARG A 180 -8.82 -14.58 -6.69
C ARG A 180 -10.24 -15.05 -6.92
N LYS A 181 -10.38 -16.19 -7.59
CA LYS A 181 -11.65 -16.88 -7.84
C LYS A 181 -11.41 -18.38 -7.64
N ASP A 182 -12.20 -19.01 -6.78
CA ASP A 182 -12.10 -20.46 -6.49
C ASP A 182 -10.68 -20.94 -6.12
N GLY A 183 -9.92 -20.11 -5.38
CA GLY A 183 -8.54 -20.40 -4.97
C GLY A 183 -7.47 -20.18 -6.04
N GLN A 184 -7.87 -19.85 -7.27
CA GLN A 184 -6.98 -19.50 -8.39
C GLN A 184 -6.78 -17.98 -8.46
N SER A 185 -5.66 -17.54 -9.01
CA SER A 185 -5.32 -16.11 -9.15
C SER A 185 -5.41 -15.70 -10.61
N PHE A 186 -6.05 -14.57 -10.86
CA PHE A 186 -6.30 -14.05 -12.21
C PHE A 186 -5.85 -12.60 -12.31
N ILE A 187 -5.55 -12.16 -13.53
CA ILE A 187 -5.43 -10.76 -13.89
C ILE A 187 -6.50 -10.36 -14.88
N THR A 188 -6.96 -9.13 -14.77
CA THR A 188 -7.83 -8.53 -15.78
C THR A 188 -7.00 -7.73 -16.78
N ILE A 189 -7.24 -7.97 -18.07
CA ILE A 189 -6.63 -7.26 -19.18
C ILE A 189 -7.73 -6.64 -20.04
N ARG A 190 -7.56 -5.36 -20.35
CA ARG A 190 -8.44 -4.62 -21.27
C ARG A 190 -7.79 -4.52 -22.64
N GLU A 191 -8.40 -5.15 -23.63
CA GLU A 191 -8.00 -4.97 -25.02
C GLU A 191 -8.81 -3.84 -25.66
N GLY A 192 -8.19 -2.66 -25.81
CA GLY A 192 -8.82 -1.52 -26.46
C GLY A 192 -10.08 -1.01 -25.74
N ASP A 193 -11.09 -0.64 -26.53
CA ASP A 193 -12.42 -0.20 -26.06
C ASP A 193 -13.41 -1.37 -25.93
N GLU A 194 -12.94 -2.63 -25.97
CA GLU A 194 -13.85 -3.76 -25.87
C GLU A 194 -14.55 -3.80 -24.49
N PRO A 195 -15.87 -4.10 -24.47
CA PRO A 195 -16.66 -4.05 -23.24
C PRO A 195 -16.38 -5.23 -22.30
N VAL A 196 -15.56 -6.21 -22.71
CA VAL A 196 -15.28 -7.43 -21.95
C VAL A 196 -13.84 -7.43 -21.46
N ASP A 197 -13.70 -7.42 -20.13
CA ASP A 197 -12.46 -7.62 -19.43
C ASP A 197 -11.99 -9.08 -19.62
N ASN A 198 -10.83 -9.29 -20.25
CA ASN A 198 -10.25 -10.64 -20.42
C ASN A 198 -9.54 -11.06 -19.13
N GLU A 199 -9.89 -12.24 -18.60
CA GLU A 199 -9.26 -12.81 -17.41
C GLU A 199 -8.17 -13.81 -17.80
N ILE A 200 -6.94 -13.60 -17.31
CA ILE A 200 -5.83 -14.55 -17.50
C ILE A 200 -5.46 -15.18 -16.16
N GLU A 201 -5.50 -16.50 -16.08
CA GLU A 201 -5.03 -17.25 -14.91
C GLU A 201 -3.50 -17.19 -14.80
N ILE A 202 -3.03 -16.86 -13.60
CA ILE A 202 -1.61 -16.75 -13.27
C ILE A 202 -1.23 -17.76 -12.19
N MET A 203 0.02 -18.23 -12.26
CA MET A 203 0.59 -19.05 -11.20
C MET A 203 0.71 -18.24 -9.90
N PRO A 204 0.35 -18.82 -8.74
CA PRO A 204 0.45 -18.15 -7.45
C PRO A 204 1.92 -17.94 -7.03
N GLU A 205 2.84 -18.78 -7.50
CA GLU A 205 4.27 -18.64 -7.25
C GLU A 205 4.88 -17.48 -8.04
N LEU A 206 5.57 -16.61 -7.33
CA LEU A 206 6.30 -15.48 -7.93
C LEU A 206 7.64 -15.94 -8.47
N ILE A 207 7.99 -15.47 -9.67
CA ILE A 207 9.37 -15.57 -10.18
C ILE A 207 10.30 -14.66 -9.37
N TYR A 208 9.81 -13.47 -9.03
CA TYR A 208 10.57 -12.46 -8.28
C TYR A 208 9.61 -11.57 -7.46
N ARG A 209 10.08 -11.13 -6.29
CA ARG A 209 9.35 -10.23 -5.38
C ARG A 209 10.28 -9.11 -4.91
N PRO A 210 9.81 -7.85 -4.87
CA PRO A 210 10.65 -6.74 -4.43
C PRO A 210 10.79 -6.67 -2.91
N GLU A 211 11.94 -6.18 -2.45
CA GLU A 211 12.30 -6.18 -1.03
C GLU A 211 12.29 -4.80 -0.36
N THR A 212 12.09 -3.74 -1.13
CA THR A 212 12.24 -2.34 -0.67
C THR A 212 11.05 -1.47 -1.07
N ILE A 213 10.79 -0.41 -0.28
CA ILE A 213 9.71 0.55 -0.52
C ILE A 213 9.90 1.28 -1.84
N VAL A 214 11.09 1.90 -1.99
CA VAL A 214 11.45 2.78 -3.11
C VAL A 214 12.34 2.01 -4.09
N SER A 215 11.75 1.07 -4.83
CA SER A 215 12.39 0.40 -5.96
C SER A 215 11.49 0.43 -7.19
N GLN A 216 11.94 -0.17 -8.29
CA GLN A 216 11.06 -0.48 -9.42
C GLN A 216 10.01 -1.54 -9.07
N ALA A 217 10.13 -2.18 -7.90
CA ALA A 217 9.15 -3.11 -7.37
C ALA A 217 8.65 -4.13 -8.39
N ASN A 218 9.56 -4.68 -9.21
CA ASN A 218 9.23 -5.66 -10.24
C ASN A 218 8.55 -6.87 -9.60
N LEU A 219 7.42 -7.29 -10.16
CA LEU A 219 6.68 -8.49 -9.77
C LEU A 219 6.40 -9.28 -11.03
N CYS A 220 6.86 -10.54 -11.07
CA CYS A 220 6.69 -11.39 -12.24
C CYS A 220 5.95 -12.67 -11.87
N HIS A 221 4.88 -12.95 -12.61
CA HIS A 221 4.13 -14.20 -12.61
C HIS A 221 4.27 -14.90 -13.96
N ARG A 222 4.07 -16.21 -13.95
CA ARG A 222 3.83 -16.98 -15.18
C ARG A 222 2.33 -17.14 -15.36
N THR A 223 1.86 -17.18 -16.59
CA THR A 223 0.51 -17.65 -16.89
C THR A 223 0.40 -19.13 -16.59
N LYS A 224 -0.81 -19.62 -16.32
CA LYS A 224 -1.03 -21.02 -15.93
C LYS A 224 -0.60 -22.02 -17.01
N ASP A 225 -0.72 -21.63 -18.27
CA ASP A 225 -0.31 -22.38 -19.47
C ASP A 225 1.20 -22.29 -19.76
N ASP A 226 1.97 -21.56 -18.95
CA ASP A 226 3.41 -21.32 -19.15
C ASP A 226 3.76 -20.69 -20.52
N MET A 227 2.82 -19.98 -21.15
CA MET A 227 3.03 -19.30 -22.43
C MET A 227 3.58 -17.87 -22.29
N PHE A 228 3.20 -17.17 -21.24
CA PHE A 228 3.54 -15.75 -21.04
C PHE A 228 4.08 -15.45 -19.65
N THR A 229 4.93 -14.42 -19.58
CA THR A 229 5.30 -13.79 -18.30
C THR A 229 4.48 -12.52 -18.12
N VAL A 230 3.77 -12.44 -17.00
CA VAL A 230 3.07 -11.26 -16.54
C VAL A 230 4.01 -10.47 -15.64
N LYS A 231 4.38 -9.26 -16.05
CA LYS A 231 5.29 -8.39 -15.31
C LYS A 231 4.62 -7.09 -14.90
N PHE A 232 4.61 -6.82 -13.61
CA PHE A 232 4.30 -5.52 -13.04
C PHE A 232 5.60 -4.79 -12.71
N SER A 233 5.66 -3.48 -12.96
CA SER A 233 6.83 -2.66 -12.64
C SER A 233 6.46 -1.22 -12.35
N TRP A 234 7.09 -0.64 -11.34
CA TRP A 234 7.08 0.79 -11.10
C TRP A 234 8.22 1.47 -11.86
N GLY A 235 7.88 2.44 -12.70
CA GLY A 235 8.85 3.24 -13.43
C GLY A 235 9.78 4.04 -12.50
N LEU A 236 10.98 4.36 -13.00
CA LEU A 236 11.96 5.20 -12.29
C LEU A 236 11.61 6.70 -12.28
N GLY A 237 10.51 7.08 -12.93
CA GLY A 237 10.15 8.46 -13.22
C GLY A 237 10.84 9.05 -14.44
N ALA A 238 11.39 8.19 -15.29
CA ALA A 238 11.78 8.56 -16.65
C ALA A 238 10.54 8.83 -17.51
N GLU A 239 10.72 9.64 -18.56
CA GLU A 239 9.67 9.95 -19.53
C GLU A 239 9.20 8.71 -20.29
N ARG A 240 10.15 7.86 -20.71
CA ARG A 240 9.87 6.57 -21.35
C ARG A 240 9.81 5.44 -20.33
N SER A 241 8.76 4.63 -20.43
CA SER A 241 8.55 3.42 -19.64
C SER A 241 9.31 2.22 -20.23
N GLU A 242 9.43 1.14 -19.46
CA GLU A 242 9.97 -0.13 -19.95
C GLU A 242 9.16 -0.66 -21.15
N ILE A 243 7.84 -0.50 -21.11
CA ILE A 243 6.93 -0.86 -22.21
C ILE A 243 7.32 -0.13 -23.50
N ASP A 244 7.69 1.16 -23.42
CA ASP A 244 8.06 1.94 -24.60
C ASP A 244 9.37 1.42 -25.22
N TYR A 245 10.33 1.04 -24.39
CA TYR A 245 11.56 0.41 -24.88
C TYR A 245 11.30 -0.98 -25.49
N LEU A 246 10.42 -1.78 -24.88
CA LEU A 246 10.06 -3.09 -25.43
C LEU A 246 9.32 -2.98 -26.78
N LYS A 247 8.49 -1.94 -26.97
CA LYS A 247 7.88 -1.64 -28.28
C LYS A 247 8.94 -1.34 -29.35
N LEU A 248 9.97 -0.55 -29.00
CA LEU A 248 11.07 -0.23 -29.91
C LEU A 248 11.98 -1.43 -30.19
N ALA A 249 12.11 -2.36 -29.24
CA ALA A 249 12.96 -3.53 -29.35
C ALA A 249 12.31 -4.73 -30.07
N LYS A 250 11.03 -4.63 -30.46
CA LYS A 250 10.30 -5.68 -31.19
C LYS A 250 11.02 -6.27 -32.43
N PRO A 251 11.77 -5.51 -33.25
CA PRO A 251 12.50 -6.08 -34.39
C PRO A 251 13.85 -6.70 -34.01
N VAL A 252 14.28 -6.65 -32.74
CA VAL A 252 15.59 -7.13 -32.30
C VAL A 252 15.51 -8.60 -31.90
N ASN A 253 16.20 -9.45 -32.65
CA ASN A 253 16.29 -10.88 -32.33
C ASN A 253 16.93 -11.12 -30.96
N GLY A 254 16.40 -12.09 -30.22
CA GLY A 254 16.87 -12.46 -28.88
C GLY A 254 16.36 -11.58 -27.73
N VAL A 255 15.65 -10.47 -28.02
CA VAL A 255 14.96 -9.67 -27.01
C VAL A 255 13.55 -10.21 -26.80
N VAL A 256 13.08 -10.22 -25.54
CA VAL A 256 11.70 -10.63 -25.22
C VAL A 256 10.69 -9.68 -25.88
N ASN A 257 9.65 -10.26 -26.48
CA ASN A 257 8.59 -9.51 -27.14
C ASN A 257 7.53 -9.05 -26.13
N LEU A 258 7.09 -7.80 -26.29
CA LEU A 258 5.89 -7.30 -25.66
C LEU A 258 4.67 -7.77 -26.45
N VAL A 259 3.85 -8.64 -25.84
CA VAL A 259 2.57 -9.10 -26.39
C VAL A 259 1.50 -8.06 -26.15
N TRP A 260 1.40 -7.58 -24.92
CA TRP A 260 0.46 -6.55 -24.50
C TRP A 260 1.04 -5.76 -23.33
N GLY A 261 0.65 -4.49 -23.16
CA GLY A 261 1.02 -3.76 -21.96
C GLY A 261 0.28 -2.44 -21.79
N THR A 262 0.11 -2.04 -20.54
CA THR A 262 -0.60 -0.80 -20.16
C THR A 262 0.03 -0.13 -18.93
N VAL A 263 -0.39 1.11 -18.69
CA VAL A 263 -0.18 1.81 -17.42
C VAL A 263 -1.40 1.57 -16.53
N LEU A 264 -1.23 0.88 -15.41
CA LEU A 264 -2.30 0.61 -14.46
C LEU A 264 -2.59 1.80 -13.56
N ASN A 265 -1.54 2.48 -13.09
CA ASN A 265 -1.70 3.55 -12.13
C ASN A 265 -0.55 4.56 -12.19
N GLU A 266 -0.84 5.80 -11.83
CA GLU A 266 0.17 6.83 -11.62
C GLU A 266 0.09 7.35 -10.18
N VAL A 267 1.24 7.53 -9.53
CA VAL A 267 1.29 8.03 -8.15
C VAL A 267 0.60 9.40 -8.01
N GLU A 268 0.57 10.20 -9.08
CA GLU A 268 -0.12 11.49 -9.06
C GLU A 268 -1.64 11.34 -8.94
N THR A 269 -2.22 10.24 -9.42
CA THR A 269 -3.67 10.00 -9.40
C THR A 269 -4.22 9.95 -7.99
N HIS A 270 -3.60 9.20 -7.07
CA HIS A 270 -4.07 9.15 -5.67
C HIS A 270 -3.71 10.39 -4.85
N ARG A 271 -3.00 11.35 -5.45
CA ARG A 271 -2.71 12.66 -4.86
C ARG A 271 -3.53 13.78 -5.51
N ALA A 272 -4.35 13.46 -6.50
CA ALA A 272 -5.18 14.45 -7.17
C ALA A 272 -6.06 15.20 -6.16
N GLY A 273 -6.10 16.52 -6.26
CA GLY A 273 -6.84 17.38 -5.35
C GLY A 273 -6.12 17.74 -4.03
N LEU A 274 -4.93 17.20 -3.77
CA LEU A 274 -4.11 17.65 -2.64
C LEU A 274 -3.35 18.92 -2.98
N ASP A 275 -3.45 19.93 -2.12
CA ASP A 275 -2.69 21.17 -2.23
C ASP A 275 -1.41 21.10 -1.37
N PHE A 276 -0.26 21.12 -2.05
CA PHE A 276 1.06 21.17 -1.42
C PHE A 276 1.68 22.57 -1.41
N SER A 277 0.93 23.63 -1.76
CA SER A 277 1.42 25.01 -1.82
C SER A 277 2.02 25.50 -0.49
N LYS A 278 1.47 25.04 0.63
CA LYS A 278 1.93 25.35 1.99
C LYS A 278 2.82 24.24 2.58
N ALA A 279 3.16 23.22 1.80
CA ALA A 279 3.93 22.08 2.29
C ALA A 279 5.43 22.40 2.36
N PHE A 280 6.07 21.90 3.42
CA PHE A 280 7.52 22.00 3.59
C PHE A 280 8.18 20.66 3.23
N LYS A 281 9.29 20.73 2.49
CA LYS A 281 10.09 19.53 2.20
C LYS A 281 11.00 19.24 3.37
N VAL A 282 10.87 18.05 3.94
CA VAL A 282 11.66 17.61 5.09
C VAL A 282 12.45 16.35 4.73
N SER A 283 13.69 16.29 5.19
CA SER A 283 14.52 15.09 5.16
C SER A 283 14.73 14.57 6.58
N ILE A 284 14.94 13.27 6.75
CA ILE A 284 15.26 12.68 8.05
C ILE A 284 16.76 12.42 8.09
N LYS A 285 17.46 13.07 9.02
CA LYS A 285 18.87 12.80 9.33
C LYS A 285 19.02 12.58 10.83
N ASN A 286 19.69 11.52 11.24
CA ASN A 286 19.93 11.18 12.66
C ASN A 286 18.66 11.24 13.53
N ASN A 287 17.55 10.68 13.04
CA ASN A 287 16.23 10.71 13.71
C ASN A 287 15.72 12.12 14.04
N LYS A 288 16.11 13.14 13.26
CA LYS A 288 15.58 14.49 13.35
C LYS A 288 15.03 14.94 11.99
N TRP A 289 13.94 15.71 12.05
CA TRP A 289 13.46 16.46 10.90
C TRP A 289 14.49 17.53 10.54
N CYS A 290 14.94 17.49 9.30
CA CYS A 290 15.82 18.49 8.72
C CYS A 290 15.10 19.12 7.53
N LEU A 291 14.68 20.38 7.69
CA LEU A 291 14.15 21.18 6.60
C LEU A 291 15.15 21.17 5.45
N TYR A 292 14.65 20.90 4.24
CA TYR A 292 15.47 20.98 3.05
C TYR A 292 15.86 22.45 2.82
N LYS A 293 17.14 22.81 2.98
CA LYS A 293 17.64 24.19 2.87
C LYS A 293 17.65 24.77 1.43
N GLY A 294 17.16 24.04 0.44
CA GLY A 294 17.10 24.51 -0.95
C GLY A 294 15.75 25.10 -1.33
N LEU A 295 15.55 26.39 -1.08
CA LEU A 295 15.03 27.40 -2.03
C LEU A 295 14.76 28.73 -1.27
N GLN A 296 15.73 29.64 -1.31
CA GLN A 296 15.40 31.07 -1.39
C GLN A 296 15.87 31.70 -2.70
N ASN A 297 16.66 31.02 -3.55
CA ASN A 297 17.25 31.60 -4.76
C ASN A 297 17.37 30.60 -5.94
N GLU A 298 16.32 29.85 -6.29
CA GLU A 298 16.27 29.19 -7.61
C GLU A 298 15.00 29.57 -8.38
N PRO A 299 15.11 29.84 -9.70
CA PRO A 299 13.99 30.29 -10.53
C PRO A 299 12.89 29.22 -10.67
N GLN A 300 11.68 29.69 -10.98
CA GLN A 300 10.38 29.00 -11.00
C GLN A 300 10.23 27.87 -12.04
N THR A 301 11.16 26.92 -12.08
CA THR A 301 10.98 25.61 -12.70
C THR A 301 11.35 24.54 -11.69
N THR A 302 10.63 24.51 -10.58
CA THR A 302 10.88 23.54 -9.50
C THR A 302 10.49 22.14 -9.98
N PRO A 303 11.36 21.13 -9.88
CA PRO A 303 10.93 19.74 -9.97
C PRO A 303 9.89 19.53 -8.86
N GLY A 304 8.72 18.95 -9.19
CA GLY A 304 7.67 18.70 -8.21
C GLY A 304 8.20 17.99 -6.94
N TYR A 305 7.51 18.15 -5.80
CA TYR A 305 7.92 17.58 -4.51
C TYR A 305 8.29 16.09 -4.57
N PHE A 306 7.69 15.36 -5.51
CA PHE A 306 7.81 13.93 -5.66
C PHE A 306 8.18 13.54 -7.08
N ARG A 307 8.89 12.42 -7.21
CA ARG A 307 9.11 11.79 -8.52
C ARG A 307 7.79 11.27 -9.06
N LYS A 308 7.51 11.53 -10.34
CA LYS A 308 6.39 10.89 -11.05
C LYS A 308 6.73 9.41 -11.20
N ARG A 309 5.82 8.52 -10.83
CA ARG A 309 6.02 7.08 -11.00
C ARG A 309 4.74 6.46 -11.50
N LYS A 310 4.89 5.52 -12.44
CA LYS A 310 3.80 4.80 -13.08
C LYS A 310 3.96 3.31 -12.80
N LEU A 311 2.89 2.64 -12.42
CA LEU A 311 2.80 1.19 -12.37
C LEU A 311 2.37 0.70 -13.75
N THR A 312 3.21 -0.12 -14.36
CA THR A 312 2.94 -0.74 -15.66
C THR A 312 2.70 -2.23 -15.51
N LEU A 313 1.84 -2.77 -16.36
CA LEU A 313 1.64 -4.19 -16.56
C LEU A 313 2.04 -4.56 -17.98
N ALA A 314 2.89 -5.56 -18.13
CA ALA A 314 3.35 -6.06 -19.42
C ALA A 314 3.21 -7.58 -19.49
N ILE A 315 2.73 -8.08 -20.62
CA ILE A 315 2.69 -9.50 -20.97
C ILE A 315 3.80 -9.75 -21.99
N LEU A 316 4.70 -10.66 -21.63
CA LEU A 316 5.96 -10.89 -22.32
C LEU A 316 6.07 -12.33 -22.83
N SER A 317 6.65 -12.51 -24.02
CA SER A 317 6.91 -13.81 -24.64
C SER A 317 8.24 -13.80 -25.42
N PRO A 318 9.02 -14.89 -25.46
CA PRO A 318 8.82 -16.15 -24.75
C PRO A 318 9.14 -16.03 -23.24
N ILE A 319 8.70 -17.01 -22.45
CA ILE A 319 9.14 -17.13 -21.06
C ILE A 319 10.64 -17.46 -21.04
N GLY A 320 11.44 -16.56 -20.46
CA GLY A 320 12.86 -16.80 -20.24
C GLY A 320 13.09 -17.92 -19.23
N ARG A 321 14.22 -18.63 -19.35
CA ARG A 321 14.65 -19.64 -18.36
C ARG A 321 15.83 -19.14 -17.53
N PRO A 322 15.98 -19.60 -16.28
CA PRO A 322 17.15 -19.24 -15.46
C PRO A 322 18.46 -19.63 -16.15
N LEU A 323 19.49 -18.77 -16.07
CA LEU A 323 20.82 -19.04 -16.63
C LEU A 323 21.34 -20.43 -16.25
N LYS A 324 21.17 -20.80 -14.97
CA LYS A 324 21.56 -22.09 -14.38
C LYS A 324 20.89 -23.33 -14.97
N SER A 325 19.77 -23.17 -15.68
CA SER A 325 19.06 -24.27 -16.35
C SER A 325 19.56 -24.54 -17.77
N SER A 326 20.41 -23.65 -18.31
CA SER A 326 20.95 -23.79 -19.66
C SER A 326 22.01 -24.87 -19.67
N ARG A 327 21.94 -25.79 -20.63
CA ARG A 327 22.84 -26.95 -20.70
C ARG A 327 23.95 -26.80 -21.72
N SER A 328 23.90 -25.75 -22.54
CA SER A 328 24.88 -25.49 -23.59
C SER A 328 25.03 -24.01 -23.89
N LEU A 329 26.14 -23.62 -24.55
CA LEU A 329 26.36 -22.25 -24.99
C LEU A 329 25.41 -21.84 -26.14
N ARG A 330 25.04 -22.80 -27.00
CA ARG A 330 24.15 -22.56 -28.15
C ARG A 330 22.76 -22.10 -27.74
N GLU A 331 22.31 -22.53 -26.57
CA GLU A 331 21.07 -22.11 -25.95
C GLU A 331 21.00 -20.60 -25.61
N PHE A 332 22.13 -19.87 -25.68
CA PHE A 332 22.21 -18.42 -25.52
C PHE A 332 22.39 -17.66 -26.84
N LEU A 333 22.67 -18.38 -27.94
CA LEU A 333 23.01 -17.80 -29.23
C LEU A 333 21.88 -17.92 -30.26
N ASN A 334 20.75 -18.51 -29.87
CA ASN A 334 19.58 -18.76 -30.70
C ASN A 334 18.43 -17.79 -30.40
#